data_AF-A0A540VZ65-F1
#
_entry.id   AF-A0A540VZ65-F1
#
_cell.length_a   1.000
_cell.length_b   1.000
_cell.length_c   1.000
_cell.angle_alpha   90.00
_cell.angle_beta   90.00
_cell.angle_gamma   90.00
#
_symmetry.space_group_name_H-M   'P 1'
#
loop_
_entity.id
_entity.type
_entity.pdbx_description
1 polymer ?
#
loop_
_entity_poly.entity_id
_entity_poly.type
_entity_poly.pdbx_seq_one_letter_code
_entity_poly.pdbx_strand_id
1 'polypeptide(L)'
;MALTGAREIKRDSRVLAHLANTPGDAQVHQIGAALGLRDRSVARSLDRLTDDGLAVSLDTDDQPLPLRTYRPADHPTTLSIRHVDFHPVIVTATTDHPAAHPALTRPDLRIVRADSVRPGDLIVSAFAATPDGRLRSTDYFACGAYPAIPQPYDPECGCGVCGTPEVEGLEGTVVLSTSYPWESCDPWPADELVLVLPRPDLP
;
A
#
# COMPACT_ATOMS: atom_id res chain seq x y z
N MET A 1 19.49 7.30 -5.70
CA MET A 1 19.21 6.16 -6.62
C MET A 1 17.78 5.59 -6.51
N ALA A 2 16.83 6.21 -5.77
CA ALA A 2 15.49 5.66 -5.52
C ALA A 2 14.40 6.00 -6.57
N LEU A 3 14.65 6.95 -7.48
CA LEU A 3 13.64 7.44 -8.44
C LEU A 3 13.30 6.44 -9.56
N THR A 4 14.13 5.40 -9.74
CA THR A 4 13.94 4.43 -10.83
C THR A 4 12.82 3.44 -10.50
N GLY A 5 12.75 2.91 -9.28
CA GLY A 5 11.76 1.89 -8.89
C GLY A 5 10.31 2.38 -8.92
N ALA A 6 10.04 3.58 -8.42
CA ALA A 6 8.68 4.15 -8.43
C ALA A 6 8.15 4.40 -9.85
N ARG A 7 9.02 4.78 -10.79
CA ARG A 7 8.66 4.93 -12.20
C ARG A 7 8.38 3.59 -12.87
N GLU A 8 9.05 2.52 -12.44
CA GLU A 8 8.84 1.18 -12.96
C GLU A 8 7.52 0.59 -12.46
N ILE A 9 7.20 0.73 -11.17
CA ILE A 9 5.90 0.27 -10.61
C ILE A 9 4.73 0.97 -11.31
N LYS A 10 4.78 2.30 -11.45
CA LYS A 10 3.73 3.06 -12.14
C LYS A 10 3.57 2.63 -13.61
N ARG A 11 4.66 2.19 -14.25
CA ARG A 11 4.62 1.65 -15.61
C ARG A 11 3.95 0.28 -15.63
N ASP A 12 4.30 -0.61 -14.70
CA ASP A 12 3.78 -1.98 -14.62
C ASP A 12 2.28 -1.98 -14.35
N SER A 13 1.79 -1.12 -13.44
CA SER A 13 0.35 -0.95 -13.19
C SER A 13 -0.41 -0.48 -14.43
N ARG A 14 0.16 0.43 -15.22
CA ARG A 14 -0.46 0.91 -16.47
C ARG A 14 -0.52 -0.18 -17.54
N VAL A 15 0.52 -1.01 -17.63
CA VAL A 15 0.57 -2.16 -18.54
C VAL A 15 -0.47 -3.21 -18.14
N LEU A 16 -0.55 -3.57 -16.87
CA LEU A 16 -1.53 -4.53 -16.35
C LEU A 16 -2.98 -4.05 -16.53
N ALA A 17 -3.26 -2.78 -16.22
CA ALA A 17 -4.58 -2.20 -16.41
C ALA A 17 -4.99 -2.20 -17.89
N HIS A 18 -4.05 -1.99 -18.82
CA HIS A 18 -4.35 -2.06 -20.25
C HIS A 18 -4.67 -3.49 -20.69
N LEU A 19 -3.93 -4.50 -20.21
CA LEU A 19 -4.23 -5.90 -20.46
C LEU A 19 -5.62 -6.30 -19.94
N ALA A 20 -5.97 -5.89 -18.73
CA ALA A 20 -7.26 -6.23 -18.12
C ALA A 20 -8.47 -5.59 -18.85
N ASN A 21 -8.26 -4.42 -19.46
CA ASN A 21 -9.31 -3.67 -20.17
C ASN A 21 -9.37 -3.96 -21.68
N THR A 22 -8.41 -4.71 -22.21
CA THR A 22 -8.38 -5.08 -23.63
C THR A 22 -8.94 -6.49 -23.76
N PRO A 23 -10.13 -6.66 -24.37
CA PRO A 23 -10.70 -7.99 -24.54
C PRO A 23 -9.82 -8.83 -25.47
N GLY A 24 -9.25 -9.92 -24.95
CA GLY A 24 -8.41 -10.86 -25.68
C GLY A 24 -6.91 -10.67 -25.43
N ASP A 25 -6.11 -11.26 -26.30
CA ASP A 25 -4.66 -11.27 -26.17
C ASP A 25 -4.06 -9.99 -26.78
N ALA A 26 -3.08 -9.38 -26.11
CA ALA A 26 -2.48 -8.12 -26.54
C ALA A 26 -1.00 -8.27 -26.85
N GLN A 27 -0.56 -7.67 -27.97
CA GLN A 27 0.84 -7.67 -28.37
C GLN A 27 1.62 -6.53 -27.72
N VAL A 28 2.91 -6.75 -27.43
CA VAL A 28 3.82 -5.73 -26.86
C VAL A 28 3.75 -4.41 -27.63
N HIS A 29 3.75 -4.47 -28.96
CA HIS A 29 3.67 -3.27 -29.80
C HIS A 29 2.35 -2.49 -29.61
N GLN A 30 1.23 -3.19 -29.52
CA GLN A 30 -0.10 -2.58 -29.33
C GLN A 30 -0.19 -1.88 -27.97
N ILE A 31 0.31 -2.54 -26.92
CA ILE A 31 0.39 -1.98 -25.56
C ILE A 31 1.30 -0.75 -25.53
N GLY A 32 2.46 -0.83 -26.20
CA GLY A 32 3.40 0.29 -26.32
C GLY A 32 2.78 1.51 -27.00
N ALA A 33 2.12 1.30 -28.13
CA ALA A 33 1.41 2.35 -28.86
C ALA A 33 0.29 2.99 -28.01
N ALA A 34 -0.52 2.19 -27.33
CA ALA A 34 -1.63 2.69 -26.51
C ALA A 34 -1.17 3.50 -25.29
N LEU A 35 -0.04 3.13 -24.68
CA LEU A 35 0.46 3.76 -23.45
C LEU A 35 1.50 4.86 -23.69
N GLY A 36 1.93 5.08 -24.94
CA GLY A 36 3.02 5.98 -25.29
C GLY A 36 4.37 5.49 -24.74
N LEU A 37 4.56 4.18 -24.69
CA LEU A 37 5.75 3.52 -24.14
C LEU A 37 6.55 2.83 -25.25
N ARG A 38 7.87 2.72 -25.05
CA ARG A 38 8.72 1.92 -25.95
C ARG A 38 8.47 0.43 -25.71
N ASP A 39 8.44 -0.37 -26.77
CA ASP A 39 8.24 -1.83 -26.71
C ASP A 39 9.17 -2.52 -25.70
N ARG A 40 10.44 -2.13 -25.65
CA ARG A 40 11.40 -2.68 -24.67
C ARG A 40 11.03 -2.40 -23.21
N SER A 41 10.40 -1.26 -22.93
CA SER A 41 9.92 -0.91 -21.59
C SER A 41 8.67 -1.70 -21.24
N VAL A 42 7.79 -1.92 -22.22
CA VAL A 42 6.59 -2.74 -22.07
C VAL A 42 6.97 -4.20 -21.84
N ALA A 43 7.86 -4.75 -22.66
CA ALA A 43 8.38 -6.11 -22.51
C ALA A 43 8.96 -6.34 -21.10
N ARG A 44 9.83 -5.44 -20.61
CA ARG A 44 10.37 -5.55 -19.24
C ARG A 44 9.28 -5.52 -18.16
N SER A 45 8.20 -4.77 -18.38
CA SER A 45 7.07 -4.72 -17.45
C SER A 45 6.31 -6.04 -17.46
N LEU A 46 6.09 -6.60 -18.65
CA LEU A 46 5.41 -7.88 -18.85
C LEU A 46 6.23 -9.05 -18.33
N ASP A 47 7.56 -9.03 -18.47
CA ASP A 47 8.45 -10.04 -17.89
C ASP A 47 8.26 -10.10 -16.37
N ARG A 48 8.32 -8.95 -15.69
CA ARG A 48 8.08 -8.89 -14.23
C ARG A 48 6.66 -9.31 -13.84
N LEU A 49 5.65 -8.85 -14.58
CA LEU A 49 4.27 -9.26 -14.31
C LEU A 49 4.05 -10.76 -14.55
N THR A 50 4.82 -11.37 -15.44
CA THR A 50 4.80 -12.83 -15.67
C THR A 50 5.51 -13.56 -14.53
N ASP A 51 6.67 -13.05 -14.07
CA ASP A 51 7.36 -13.58 -12.89
C ASP A 51 6.48 -13.53 -11.64
N ASP A 52 5.65 -12.49 -11.51
CA ASP A 52 4.68 -12.30 -10.42
C ASP A 52 3.36 -13.09 -10.61
N GLY A 53 3.20 -13.80 -11.73
CA GLY A 53 2.00 -14.59 -12.03
C GLY A 53 0.74 -13.76 -12.38
N LEU A 54 0.92 -12.47 -12.71
CA LEU A 54 -0.17 -11.54 -13.05
C LEU A 54 -0.47 -11.49 -14.56
N ALA A 55 0.50 -11.89 -15.39
CA ALA A 55 0.36 -12.00 -16.84
C ALA A 55 0.88 -13.36 -17.33
N VAL A 56 0.39 -13.80 -18.48
CA VAL A 56 0.82 -15.03 -19.13
C VAL A 56 1.25 -14.70 -20.55
N SER A 57 2.50 -15.07 -20.89
CA SER A 57 2.97 -15.09 -22.28
C SER A 57 2.33 -16.25 -23.01
N LEU A 58 1.77 -16.00 -24.19
CA LEU A 58 1.14 -17.01 -25.04
C LEU A 58 2.07 -17.54 -26.13
N ASP A 59 3.23 -16.90 -26.30
CA ASP A 59 4.22 -17.27 -27.29
C ASP A 59 5.27 -18.23 -26.74
N THR A 60 5.79 -19.06 -27.65
CA THR A 60 7.04 -19.81 -27.45
C THR A 60 8.24 -18.86 -27.46
N ASP A 61 9.29 -19.17 -26.69
CA ASP A 61 10.43 -18.29 -26.37
C ASP A 61 11.13 -17.58 -27.55
N ASP A 62 10.94 -18.06 -28.78
CA ASP A 62 11.64 -17.60 -29.99
C ASP A 62 10.93 -16.46 -30.77
N GLN A 63 9.81 -15.93 -30.25
CA GLN A 63 9.09 -14.81 -30.89
C GLN A 63 9.80 -13.45 -30.70
N PRO A 64 9.91 -12.61 -31.76
CA PRO A 64 10.42 -11.26 -31.66
C PRO A 64 9.60 -10.40 -30.68
N LEU A 65 10.28 -9.62 -29.82
CA LEU A 65 9.64 -8.83 -28.76
C LEU A 65 8.36 -8.07 -29.17
N PRO A 66 8.29 -7.35 -30.30
CA PRO A 66 7.09 -6.56 -30.64
C PRO A 66 5.85 -7.42 -30.91
N LEU A 67 6.05 -8.66 -31.34
CA LEU A 67 5.01 -9.62 -31.69
C LEU A 67 4.61 -10.52 -30.52
N ARG A 68 5.34 -10.43 -29.39
CA ARG A 68 5.00 -11.21 -28.21
C ARG A 68 3.64 -10.81 -27.67
N THR A 69 2.86 -11.82 -27.31
CA THR A 69 1.43 -11.78 -27.04
C THR A 69 1.22 -12.22 -25.60
N TYR A 70 0.48 -11.39 -24.86
CA TYR A 70 0.25 -11.57 -23.44
C TYR A 70 -1.23 -11.44 -23.13
N ARG A 71 -1.66 -12.17 -22.10
CA ARG A 71 -2.98 -12.02 -21.49
C ARG A 71 -2.88 -11.92 -19.97
N PRO A 72 -3.88 -11.36 -19.28
CA PRO A 72 -3.99 -11.47 -17.83
C PRO A 72 -4.03 -12.95 -17.41
N ALA A 73 -3.45 -13.29 -16.26
CA ALA A 73 -3.55 -14.64 -15.72
C ALA A 73 -5.00 -14.96 -15.31
N ASP A 74 -5.51 -16.13 -15.72
CA ASP A 74 -6.84 -16.64 -15.37
C ASP A 74 -6.87 -17.12 -13.91
N HIS A 75 -6.89 -16.21 -12.94
CA HIS A 75 -7.23 -16.56 -11.57
C HIS A 75 -8.72 -16.31 -11.31
N PRO A 76 -9.49 -17.32 -10.85
CA PRO A 76 -10.89 -17.15 -10.50
C PRO A 76 -10.96 -16.44 -9.15
N THR A 77 -10.85 -15.13 -9.17
CA THR A 77 -11.41 -14.32 -8.10
C THR A 77 -12.57 -13.57 -8.72
N THR A 78 -13.77 -13.88 -8.26
CA THR A 78 -14.97 -13.05 -8.47
C THR A 78 -14.69 -11.68 -7.85
N LEU A 79 -13.90 -10.87 -8.54
CA LEU A 79 -13.71 -9.46 -8.27
C LEU A 79 -14.99 -8.80 -8.75
N SER A 80 -15.92 -8.60 -7.82
CA SER A 80 -16.74 -7.40 -7.88
C SER A 80 -15.76 -6.25 -7.92
N ILE A 81 -15.42 -5.76 -9.12
CA ILE A 81 -14.57 -4.59 -9.32
C ILE A 81 -15.38 -3.40 -8.81
N ARG A 82 -15.37 -3.21 -7.48
CA ARG A 82 -15.33 -1.85 -6.96
C ARG A 82 -14.04 -1.28 -7.53
N HIS A 83 -14.10 -0.08 -8.09
CA HIS A 83 -12.90 0.69 -8.41
C HIS A 83 -12.10 0.84 -7.11
N VAL A 84 -11.22 -0.12 -6.82
CA VAL A 84 -10.22 0.01 -5.78
C VAL A 84 -9.08 0.68 -6.50
N ASP A 85 -9.03 2.01 -6.39
CA ASP A 85 -7.88 2.75 -6.88
C ASP A 85 -6.68 2.39 -6.00
N PHE A 86 -5.92 1.40 -6.44
CA PHE A 86 -4.63 1.08 -5.85
C PHE A 86 -3.67 2.23 -6.15
N HIS A 87 -3.58 3.15 -5.19
CA HIS A 87 -2.55 4.16 -5.18
C HIS A 87 -1.32 3.51 -4.55
N PRO A 88 -0.24 3.24 -5.31
CA PRO A 88 0.99 2.79 -4.68
C PRO A 88 1.41 3.86 -3.67
N VAL A 89 1.52 3.47 -2.40
CA VAL A 89 2.08 4.31 -1.36
C VAL A 89 3.57 4.42 -1.66
N ILE A 90 3.97 5.52 -2.28
CA ILE A 90 5.38 5.76 -2.56
C ILE A 90 5.98 6.44 -1.34
N VAL A 91 6.80 5.71 -0.60
CA VAL A 91 7.65 6.30 0.45
C VAL A 91 8.72 7.13 -0.24
N THR A 92 8.47 8.43 -0.42
CA THR A 92 9.38 9.36 -1.13
C THR A 92 10.47 9.95 -0.24
N ALA A 93 10.28 9.87 1.08
CA ALA A 93 11.26 10.25 2.09
C ALA A 93 11.22 9.17 3.17
N THR A 94 12.39 8.65 3.53
CA THR A 94 12.51 7.76 4.68
C THR A 94 12.60 8.60 5.94
N THR A 95 12.17 7.98 7.02
CA THR A 95 12.23 8.51 8.37
C THR A 95 13.68 8.70 8.78
N ASP A 96 13.99 9.70 9.62
CA ASP A 96 15.35 9.82 10.18
C ASP A 96 15.69 8.68 11.15
N HIS A 97 14.70 7.88 11.58
CA HIS A 97 14.90 6.82 12.56
C HIS A 97 15.18 5.46 11.89
N PRO A 98 16.41 4.90 12.01
CA PRO A 98 16.81 3.68 11.30
C PRO A 98 15.94 2.45 11.57
N ALA A 99 15.27 2.40 12.73
CA ALA A 99 14.47 1.26 13.15
C ALA A 99 13.21 0.99 12.29
N ALA A 100 12.69 1.94 11.52
CA ALA A 100 11.55 1.67 10.63
C ALA A 100 11.92 1.13 9.25
N HIS A 101 13.18 1.25 8.81
CA HIS A 101 13.59 0.79 7.49
C HIS A 101 13.24 -0.69 7.21
N PRO A 102 13.42 -1.62 8.17
CA PRO A 102 13.03 -3.01 7.95
C PRO A 102 11.53 -3.17 7.71
N ALA A 103 10.67 -2.41 8.40
CA ALA A 103 9.23 -2.46 8.23
C ALA A 103 8.78 -1.82 6.91
N LEU A 104 9.41 -0.71 6.50
CA LEU A 104 9.07 0.04 5.28
C LEU A 104 9.38 -0.70 3.96
N THR A 105 10.22 -1.75 4.01
CA THR A 105 10.56 -2.57 2.83
C THR A 105 9.67 -3.81 2.69
N ARG A 106 8.71 -3.99 3.59
CA ARG A 106 7.84 -5.16 3.66
C ARG A 106 6.69 -5.06 2.64
N PRO A 107 6.48 -6.10 1.80
CA PRO A 107 5.42 -6.08 0.80
C PRO A 107 4.01 -6.24 1.39
N ASP A 108 3.91 -6.71 2.63
CA ASP A 108 2.70 -6.93 3.40
C ASP A 108 2.15 -5.66 4.09
N LEU A 109 2.84 -4.52 3.93
CA LEU A 109 2.35 -3.24 4.43
C LEU A 109 0.98 -2.89 3.83
N ARG A 110 0.09 -2.41 4.70
CA ARG A 110 -1.25 -1.97 4.30
C ARG A 110 -1.64 -0.70 5.05
N ILE A 111 -2.40 0.14 4.37
CA ILE A 111 -3.10 1.25 5.01
C ILE A 111 -4.44 0.74 5.50
N VAL A 112 -4.76 0.96 6.76
CA VAL A 112 -6.03 0.61 7.39
C VAL A 112 -6.56 1.81 8.17
N ARG A 113 -7.85 1.78 8.51
CA ARG A 113 -8.41 2.68 9.52
C ARG A 113 -7.87 2.34 10.91
N ALA A 114 -7.75 3.34 11.78
CA ALA A 114 -7.28 3.16 13.15
C ALA A 114 -8.12 2.11 13.92
N ASP A 115 -9.44 2.12 13.75
CA ASP A 115 -10.34 1.15 14.39
C ASP A 115 -10.22 -0.29 13.87
N SER A 116 -9.52 -0.47 12.75
CA SER A 116 -9.31 -1.76 12.10
C SER A 116 -7.96 -2.38 12.46
N VAL A 117 -7.13 -1.68 13.23
CA VAL A 117 -5.84 -2.17 13.72
C VAL A 117 -6.06 -3.33 14.68
N ARG A 118 -5.33 -4.43 14.45
CA ARG A 118 -5.45 -5.63 15.29
C ARG A 118 -4.38 -5.67 16.37
N PRO A 119 -4.64 -6.32 17.52
CA PRO A 119 -3.61 -6.60 18.51
C PRO A 119 -2.37 -7.27 17.90
N GLY A 120 -1.22 -6.63 18.06
CA GLY A 120 0.08 -7.10 17.57
C GLY A 120 0.42 -6.73 16.14
N ASP A 121 -0.46 -6.05 15.38
CA ASP A 121 -0.04 -5.37 14.15
C ASP A 121 1.07 -4.37 14.49
N LEU A 122 2.09 -4.24 13.63
CA LEU A 122 3.13 -3.24 13.81
C LEU A 122 2.70 -1.93 13.15
N ILE A 123 2.46 -0.90 13.96
CA ILE A 123 2.17 0.45 13.49
C ILE A 123 3.47 1.09 13.03
N VAL A 124 3.51 1.52 11.77
CA VAL A 124 4.74 2.05 11.13
C VAL A 124 4.68 3.57 10.99
N SER A 125 3.51 4.10 10.61
CA SER A 125 3.29 5.54 10.42
C SER A 125 1.78 5.83 10.44
N ALA A 126 1.41 7.08 10.62
CA ALA A 126 0.03 7.54 10.50
C ALA A 126 -0.11 8.67 9.49
N PHE A 127 -1.31 8.89 8.97
CA PHE A 127 -1.57 9.90 7.96
C PHE A 127 -2.46 10.98 8.53
N ALA A 128 -2.00 12.24 8.47
CA ALA A 128 -2.86 13.37 8.78
C ALA A 128 -4.05 13.40 7.80
N ALA A 129 -5.25 13.61 8.33
CA ALA A 129 -6.43 13.85 7.52
C ALA A 129 -6.20 15.07 6.61
N THR A 130 -6.42 14.91 5.31
CA THR A 130 -6.42 16.05 4.37
C THR A 130 -7.83 16.31 3.83
N PRO A 131 -8.24 17.57 3.65
CA PRO A 131 -9.58 17.90 3.15
C PRO A 131 -9.91 17.34 1.76
N ASP A 132 -8.88 17.00 0.98
CA ASP A 132 -9.02 16.44 -0.36
C ASP A 132 -8.90 14.91 -0.41
N GLY A 133 -8.82 14.25 0.75
CA GLY A 133 -8.69 12.79 0.86
C GLY A 133 -7.35 12.23 0.32
N ARG A 134 -6.36 13.10 0.08
CA ARG A 134 -5.05 12.71 -0.45
C ARG A 134 -4.04 12.56 0.66
N LEU A 135 -3.43 11.40 0.77
CA LEU A 135 -2.35 11.13 1.72
C LEU A 135 -1.05 11.80 1.26
N ARG A 136 -0.86 13.07 1.64
CA ARG A 136 0.28 13.90 1.21
C ARG A 136 1.51 13.75 2.10
N SER A 137 1.32 13.52 3.40
CA SER A 137 2.38 13.38 4.39
C SER A 137 1.95 12.41 5.48
N THR A 138 2.92 11.68 6.02
CA THR A 138 2.70 10.79 7.17
C THR A 138 3.39 11.40 8.37
N ASP A 139 2.72 11.43 9.51
CA ASP A 139 3.37 11.70 10.78
C ASP A 139 4.04 10.40 11.24
N TYR A 140 5.36 10.46 11.27
CA TYR A 140 6.17 9.31 11.63
C TYR A 140 6.52 9.35 13.11
N PHE A 141 6.40 8.20 13.77
CA PHE A 141 6.63 8.05 15.19
C PHE A 141 8.14 8.15 15.49
N ALA A 142 8.51 9.09 16.35
CA ALA A 142 9.90 9.44 16.66
C ALA A 142 10.78 8.26 17.11
N CYS A 143 10.20 7.15 17.55
CA CYS A 143 10.90 6.00 18.13
C CYS A 143 10.91 4.72 17.27
N GLY A 144 10.35 4.73 16.06
CA GLY A 144 10.23 3.51 15.25
C GLY A 144 8.81 2.97 15.14
N ALA A 145 8.67 1.86 14.40
CA ALA A 145 7.45 1.07 14.38
C ALA A 145 7.22 0.38 15.74
N TYR A 146 5.97 0.25 16.18
CA TYR A 146 5.62 -0.34 17.47
C TYR A 146 4.42 -1.29 17.38
N PRO A 147 4.34 -2.30 18.28
CA PRO A 147 3.21 -3.21 18.29
C PRO A 147 1.96 -2.51 18.81
N ALA A 148 0.86 -2.69 18.09
CA ALA A 148 -0.45 -2.24 18.51
C ALA A 148 -0.96 -3.07 19.68
N ILE A 149 -1.51 -2.38 20.69
CA ILE A 149 -2.26 -2.97 21.80
C ILE A 149 -3.60 -2.21 21.87
N PRO A 150 -4.50 -2.43 20.90
CA PRO A 150 -5.73 -1.65 20.81
C PRO A 150 -6.59 -1.79 22.06
N GLN A 151 -7.11 -0.66 22.55
CA GLN A 151 -8.01 -0.60 23.70
C GLN A 151 -9.18 0.36 23.40
N PRO A 152 -10.33 0.17 24.08
CA PRO A 152 -11.40 1.16 24.07
C PRO A 152 -10.87 2.51 24.55
N TYR A 153 -11.36 3.59 23.93
CA TYR A 153 -11.05 4.94 24.36
C TYR A 153 -11.77 5.28 25.67
N ASP A 154 -11.02 5.84 26.62
CA ASP A 154 -11.53 6.36 27.89
C ASP A 154 -11.02 7.80 28.09
N PRO A 155 -11.89 8.83 27.96
CA PRO A 155 -11.50 10.22 28.16
C PRO A 155 -11.15 10.54 29.63
N GLU A 156 -11.53 9.68 30.58
CA GLU A 156 -11.29 9.87 32.02
C GLU A 156 -10.04 9.11 32.53
N CYS A 157 -9.29 8.45 31.65
CA CYS A 157 -8.15 7.61 32.05
C CYS A 157 -6.98 8.36 32.72
N GLY A 158 -6.94 9.70 32.62
CA GLY A 158 -5.95 10.54 33.30
C GLY A 158 -4.54 10.53 32.69
N CYS A 159 -4.35 9.97 31.50
CA CYS A 159 -3.03 9.90 30.85
C CYS A 159 -2.53 11.23 30.27
N GLY A 160 -3.39 12.26 30.23
CA GLY A 160 -3.07 13.60 29.72
C GLY A 160 -3.23 13.79 28.21
N VAL A 161 -3.41 12.71 27.45
CA VAL A 161 -3.76 12.74 26.01
C VAL A 161 -5.24 12.35 25.80
N CYS A 162 -5.73 11.46 26.65
CA CYS A 162 -7.15 11.21 26.92
C CYS A 162 -7.96 12.51 27.00
N GLY A 163 -8.92 12.77 26.09
CA GLY A 163 -9.85 13.90 26.20
C GLY A 163 -9.39 15.22 25.56
N THR A 164 -8.30 15.23 24.79
CA THR A 164 -7.93 16.43 24.04
C THR A 164 -8.76 16.56 22.74
N PRO A 165 -9.02 17.78 22.24
CA PRO A 165 -9.81 17.96 21.01
C PRO A 165 -9.16 17.35 19.77
N GLU A 166 -7.83 17.20 19.75
CA GLU A 166 -7.11 16.68 18.58
C GLU A 166 -7.39 15.19 18.31
N VAL A 167 -7.89 14.45 19.30
CA VAL A 167 -8.09 12.99 19.19
C VAL A 167 -9.54 12.63 18.91
N GLU A 168 -10.43 13.61 18.83
CA GLU A 168 -11.85 13.43 18.57
C GLU A 168 -12.13 13.26 17.07
N GLY A 169 -12.62 12.07 16.69
CA GLY A 169 -13.07 11.76 15.33
C GLY A 169 -14.59 11.79 15.18
N LEU A 170 -15.08 12.02 13.95
CA LEU A 170 -16.51 11.94 13.64
C LEU A 170 -17.09 10.54 13.89
N GLU A 171 -16.26 9.51 13.72
CA GLU A 171 -16.62 8.11 13.94
C GLU A 171 -16.14 7.59 15.31
N GLY A 172 -15.75 8.50 16.21
CA GLY A 172 -15.22 8.18 17.54
C GLY A 172 -13.70 8.12 17.58
N THR A 173 -13.18 7.62 18.70
CA THR A 173 -11.74 7.56 18.99
C THR A 173 -11.39 6.16 19.47
N VAL A 174 -10.23 5.66 19.06
CA VAL A 174 -9.65 4.39 19.52
C VAL A 174 -8.27 4.63 20.11
N VAL A 175 -7.81 3.76 21.01
CA VAL A 175 -6.43 3.81 21.51
C VAL A 175 -5.65 2.69 20.86
N LEU A 176 -4.56 3.02 20.16
CA LEU A 176 -3.74 2.04 19.45
C LEU A 176 -2.65 1.41 20.32
N SER A 177 -2.22 2.11 21.38
CA SER A 177 -1.26 1.64 22.38
C SER A 177 -1.40 2.47 23.68
N THR A 178 -0.99 1.90 24.82
CA THR A 178 -1.01 2.58 26.13
C THR A 178 0.33 2.55 26.85
N SER A 179 1.43 2.22 26.15
CA SER A 179 2.71 1.95 26.83
C SER A 179 3.96 2.27 26.02
N TYR A 180 4.01 1.88 24.76
CA TYR A 180 5.17 2.10 23.89
C TYR A 180 4.64 2.61 22.55
N PRO A 181 5.26 3.65 21.96
CA PRO A 181 6.50 4.31 22.37
C PRO A 181 6.36 5.40 23.44
N TRP A 182 5.13 5.68 23.91
CA TRP A 182 4.84 6.77 24.84
C TRP A 182 4.48 6.26 26.24
N GLU A 183 4.83 7.00 27.29
CA GLU A 183 4.30 6.79 28.65
C GLU A 183 2.85 7.31 28.79
N SER A 184 2.07 7.26 27.71
CA SER A 184 0.68 7.74 27.63
C SER A 184 -0.12 6.88 26.64
N CYS A 185 -1.43 7.11 26.57
CA CYS A 185 -2.24 6.57 25.48
C CYS A 185 -1.81 7.18 24.14
N ASP A 186 -2.03 6.40 23.09
CA ASP A 186 -1.93 6.79 21.69
C ASP A 186 -3.34 6.76 21.06
N PRO A 187 -4.21 7.75 21.38
CA PRO A 187 -5.55 7.84 20.84
C PRO A 187 -5.56 8.41 19.41
N TRP A 188 -6.44 7.86 18.58
CA TRP A 188 -6.62 8.25 17.18
C TRP A 188 -8.11 8.32 16.82
N PRO A 189 -8.53 9.30 16.01
CA PRO A 189 -9.83 9.25 15.33
C PRO A 189 -10.02 7.90 14.64
N ALA A 190 -11.18 7.27 14.82
CA ALA A 190 -11.44 5.91 14.36
C ALA A 190 -11.32 5.74 12.83
N ASP A 191 -11.62 6.80 12.09
CA ASP A 191 -11.61 6.88 10.63
C ASP A 191 -10.26 7.32 10.04
N GLU A 192 -9.32 7.77 10.87
CA GLU A 192 -7.98 8.12 10.40
C GLU A 192 -7.19 6.89 9.96
N LEU A 193 -6.26 7.14 9.04
CA LEU A 193 -5.53 6.08 8.36
C LEU A 193 -4.15 5.87 8.98
N VAL A 194 -3.79 4.61 9.15
CA VAL A 194 -2.50 4.17 9.67
C VAL A 194 -1.86 3.14 8.74
N LEU A 195 -0.54 3.25 8.58
CA LEU A 195 0.27 2.28 7.87
C LEU A 195 0.68 1.19 8.87
N VAL A 196 0.23 -0.04 8.62
CA VAL A 196 0.54 -1.18 9.47
C VAL A 196 1.25 -2.26 8.68
N LEU A 197 2.19 -2.92 9.35
CA LEU A 197 2.68 -4.24 8.99
C LEU A 197 1.85 -5.26 9.77
N PRO A 198 1.02 -6.08 9.10
CA PRO A 198 0.16 -7.03 9.76
C PRO A 198 0.97 -8.01 10.59
N ARG A 199 0.47 -8.37 11.77
CA ARG A 199 0.99 -9.57 12.43
C ARG A 199 0.71 -10.76 11.52
N PRO A 200 1.67 -11.69 11.32
CA PRO A 200 1.35 -12.95 10.69
C PRO A 200 0.26 -13.62 11.52
N ASP A 201 -0.85 -14.01 10.87
CA ASP A 201 -1.84 -14.86 11.53
C ASP A 201 -1.09 -16.13 11.97
N LEU A 202 -0.97 -16.34 13.28
CA LEU A 202 -0.45 -17.59 13.81
C LEU A 202 -1.50 -18.67 13.47
N PRO A 203 -1.11 -19.77 12.81
CA PRO A 203 -2.02 -20.86 12.49
C PRO A 203 -2.59 -21.54 13.74
#